data_AF-A0A098YUA4-F1
#
_entry.id   AF-A0A098YUA4-F1
#
_cell.length_a   1.000
_cell.length_b   1.000
_cell.length_c   1.000
_cell.angle_alpha   90.00
_cell.angle_beta   90.00
_cell.angle_gamma   90.00
#
_symmetry.space_group_name_H-M   'P 1'
#
loop_
_entity.id
_entity.type
_entity.pdbx_description
1 polymer ?
#
loop_
_entity_poly.entity_id
_entity_poly.type
_entity_poly.pdbx_seq_one_letter_code
_entity_poly.pdbx_strand_id
1 'polypeptide(L)'
;LDVSKFNTQNVSNMSGMFEGCKALTSLDVSKFNTQNVTGMYGMFLDCTSLTTIFCNSNWKVGYKVGDDMFKNCTQLKGTNTSFDASKTGIEMANPTTGYFTSLPEPAEAYAVLTPDQTLTFYYDNQCSTRQNYERIYNMPSYPWYIPGWAGYYSTPQKNIKHVVFDISFSKYRPTSTLSWFEYCINLQDIEGIRNLNTENVSNMSGMFSGCQALTSL
;
A
#
# COMPACT_ATOMS: atom_id res chain seq x y z
N LEU A 1 6.86 20.51 2.35
CA LEU A 1 6.85 20.57 3.82
C LEU A 1 6.84 19.14 4.34
N ASP A 2 7.75 18.76 5.23
CA ASP A 2 7.79 17.42 5.83
C ASP A 2 7.19 17.47 7.24
N VAL A 3 6.06 16.78 7.44
CA VAL A 3 5.38 16.64 8.74
C VAL A 3 5.34 15.18 9.21
N SER A 4 6.10 14.29 8.56
CA SER A 4 6.05 12.84 8.81
C SER A 4 6.48 12.44 10.23
N LYS A 5 7.27 13.30 10.90
CA LYS A 5 7.78 13.09 12.26
C LYS A 5 6.88 13.64 13.37
N PHE A 6 5.75 14.24 13.03
CA PHE A 6 4.85 14.81 14.04
C PHE A 6 4.11 13.68 14.76
N ASN A 7 4.27 13.62 16.10
CA ASN A 7 3.47 12.74 16.92
C ASN A 7 2.17 13.46 17.33
N THR A 8 1.07 13.15 16.66
CA THR A 8 -0.23 13.82 16.89
C THR A 8 -1.18 13.03 17.79
N GLN A 9 -0.73 11.94 18.43
CA GLN A 9 -1.62 11.05 19.18
C GLN A 9 -2.40 11.73 20.31
N ASN A 10 -1.86 12.80 20.89
CA ASN A 10 -2.47 13.54 22.00
C ASN A 10 -3.04 14.90 21.59
N VAL A 11 -3.04 15.22 20.29
CA VAL A 11 -3.51 16.52 19.81
C VAL A 11 -5.03 16.54 19.83
N SER A 12 -5.62 17.55 20.48
CA SER A 12 -7.07 17.75 20.52
C SER A 12 -7.55 18.86 19.58
N ASN A 13 -6.66 19.77 19.15
CA ASN A 13 -7.01 20.88 18.27
C ASN A 13 -5.96 21.06 17.15
N MET A 14 -6.41 21.00 15.90
CA MET A 14 -5.63 21.22 14.67
C MET A 14 -6.19 22.39 13.83
N SER A 15 -7.02 23.25 14.43
CA SER A 15 -7.61 24.39 13.74
C SER A 15 -6.54 25.33 13.21
N GLY A 16 -6.70 25.80 11.97
CA GLY A 16 -5.79 26.75 11.31
C GLY A 16 -4.36 26.26 11.07
N MET A 17 -4.06 24.96 11.25
CA MET A 17 -2.67 24.45 11.24
C MET A 17 -1.89 24.81 9.96
N PHE A 18 -2.56 24.84 8.81
CA PHE A 18 -1.97 25.22 7.52
C PHE A 18 -2.68 26.42 6.89
N GLU A 19 -3.48 27.17 7.65
CA GLU A 19 -4.23 28.32 7.12
C GLU A 19 -3.29 29.32 6.43
N GLY A 20 -3.69 29.80 5.25
CA GLY A 20 -2.96 30.81 4.50
C GLY A 20 -1.62 30.34 3.93
N CYS A 21 -1.33 29.03 3.93
CA CYS A 21 -0.14 28.45 3.29
C CYS A 21 -0.25 28.48 1.76
N LYS A 22 -0.37 29.69 1.19
CA LYS A 22 -0.66 29.97 -0.22
C LYS A 22 0.38 29.43 -1.21
N ALA A 23 1.59 29.12 -0.76
CA ALA A 23 2.65 28.54 -1.58
C ALA A 23 2.73 27.00 -1.50
N LEU A 24 2.00 26.36 -0.58
CA LEU A 24 2.04 24.92 -0.41
C LEU A 24 1.26 24.26 -1.54
N THR A 25 1.91 23.40 -2.33
CA THR A 25 1.32 22.71 -3.48
C THR A 25 0.84 21.30 -3.15
N SER A 26 1.53 20.60 -2.26
CA SER A 26 1.13 19.28 -1.78
C SER A 26 1.50 19.09 -0.32
N LEU A 27 0.71 18.30 0.41
CA LEU A 27 0.97 17.96 1.79
C LEU A 27 0.64 16.50 2.08
N ASP A 28 1.51 15.83 2.82
CA ASP A 28 1.27 14.47 3.32
C ASP A 28 0.99 14.51 4.82
N VAL A 29 -0.26 14.24 5.20
CA VAL A 29 -0.73 14.10 6.58
C VAL A 29 -1.07 12.65 6.93
N SER A 30 -0.62 11.67 6.14
CA SER A 30 -0.96 10.25 6.33
C SER A 30 -0.56 9.68 7.69
N LYS A 31 0.48 10.24 8.32
CA LYS A 31 0.97 9.86 9.65
C LYS A 31 0.23 10.52 10.80
N PHE A 32 -0.71 11.42 10.53
CA PHE A 32 -1.48 12.07 11.59
C PHE A 32 -2.48 11.08 12.17
N ASN A 33 -2.42 10.93 13.48
CA ASN A 33 -3.48 10.35 14.29
C ASN A 33 -4.46 11.46 14.69
N THR A 34 -5.72 11.34 14.24
CA THR A 34 -6.79 12.31 14.51
C THR A 34 -7.84 11.81 15.51
N GLN A 35 -7.61 10.67 16.17
CA GLN A 35 -8.63 10.04 17.03
C GLN A 35 -9.08 10.89 18.22
N ASN A 36 -8.19 11.75 18.72
CA ASN A 36 -8.46 12.64 19.86
C ASN A 36 -8.79 14.09 19.43
N VAL A 37 -8.78 14.39 18.13
CA VAL A 37 -8.97 15.75 17.63
C VAL A 37 -10.45 16.11 17.62
N THR A 38 -10.78 17.22 18.28
CA THR A 38 -12.14 17.79 18.34
C THR A 38 -12.27 19.11 17.59
N GLY A 39 -11.17 19.83 17.33
CA GLY A 39 -11.16 21.07 16.56
C GLY A 39 -10.31 20.96 15.28
N MET A 40 -10.91 21.23 14.12
CA MET A 40 -10.18 21.30 12.84
C MET A 40 -10.65 22.49 11.96
N TYR A 41 -11.20 23.54 12.58
CA TYR A 41 -11.71 24.71 11.86
C TYR A 41 -10.62 25.32 10.97
N GLY A 42 -10.95 25.63 9.72
CA GLY A 42 -10.04 26.33 8.81
C GLY A 42 -8.66 25.67 8.60
N MET A 43 -8.49 24.37 8.85
CA MET A 43 -7.16 23.73 8.86
C MET A 43 -6.36 23.97 7.58
N PHE A 44 -7.04 24.06 6.43
CA PHE A 44 -6.43 24.34 5.12
C PHE A 44 -6.97 25.63 4.49
N LEU A 45 -7.67 26.48 5.24
CA LEU A 45 -8.28 27.71 4.73
C LEU A 45 -7.25 28.56 3.98
N ASP A 46 -7.63 29.12 2.83
CA ASP A 46 -6.76 29.97 2.00
C ASP A 46 -5.47 29.31 1.48
N CYS A 47 -5.39 27.98 1.43
CA CYS A 47 -4.31 27.26 0.76
C CYS A 47 -4.50 27.24 -0.77
N THR A 48 -4.42 28.41 -1.40
CA THR A 48 -4.83 28.62 -2.80
C THR A 48 -4.01 27.84 -3.84
N SER A 49 -2.78 27.43 -3.53
CA SER A 49 -1.94 26.62 -4.44
C SER A 49 -1.99 25.12 -4.15
N LEU A 50 -2.68 24.68 -3.10
CA LEU A 50 -2.67 23.30 -2.65
C LEU A 50 -3.50 22.43 -3.60
N THR A 51 -2.84 21.53 -4.31
CA THR A 51 -3.47 20.63 -5.28
C THR A 51 -3.83 19.29 -4.66
N THR A 52 -3.08 18.83 -3.66
CA THR A 52 -3.20 17.47 -3.15
C THR A 52 -2.89 17.41 -1.66
N ILE A 53 -3.77 16.72 -0.91
CA ILE A 53 -3.57 16.38 0.49
C ILE A 53 -3.61 14.86 0.61
N PHE A 54 -2.49 14.26 0.96
CA PHE A 54 -2.39 12.83 1.16
C PHE A 54 -2.77 12.44 2.60
N CYS A 55 -3.59 11.41 2.76
CA CYS A 55 -4.01 10.90 4.07
C CYS A 55 -3.96 9.36 4.14
N ASN A 56 -4.11 8.81 5.35
CA ASN A 56 -4.37 7.37 5.50
C ASN A 56 -5.83 7.05 5.15
N SER A 57 -6.12 5.79 4.78
CA SER A 57 -7.47 5.37 4.39
C SER A 57 -8.50 5.41 5.54
N ASN A 58 -8.00 5.42 6.77
CA ASN A 58 -8.80 5.42 8.00
C ASN A 58 -9.04 6.82 8.56
N TRP A 59 -8.89 7.88 7.75
CA TRP A 59 -9.09 9.25 8.21
C TRP A 59 -10.52 9.44 8.73
N LYS A 60 -10.65 9.62 10.05
CA LYS A 60 -11.92 9.86 10.73
C LYS A 60 -12.03 11.32 11.14
N VAL A 61 -13.20 11.87 10.91
CA VAL A 61 -13.58 13.21 11.32
C VAL A 61 -14.33 13.10 12.66
N GLY A 62 -13.83 13.75 13.72
CA GLY A 62 -14.55 13.87 15.00
C GLY A 62 -15.82 14.73 14.85
N TYR A 63 -16.80 14.55 15.76
CA TYR A 63 -18.06 15.31 15.76
C TYR A 63 -17.83 16.83 15.68
N LYS A 64 -18.60 17.48 14.80
CA LYS A 64 -18.33 18.80 14.19
C LYS A 64 -18.40 20.01 15.13
N VAL A 65 -17.45 20.93 14.99
CA VAL A 65 -17.68 22.35 14.64
C VAL A 65 -16.53 22.79 13.73
N GLY A 66 -16.81 23.11 12.47
CA GLY A 66 -15.77 23.48 11.51
C GLY A 66 -16.36 23.87 10.16
N ASP A 67 -16.80 25.12 10.04
CA ASP A 67 -17.11 25.74 8.74
C ASP A 67 -15.79 26.04 8.01
N ASP A 68 -15.82 26.01 6.67
CA ASP A 68 -14.76 26.57 5.82
C ASP A 68 -13.35 25.95 5.89
N MET A 69 -13.20 24.68 6.32
CA MET A 69 -11.90 23.95 6.34
C MET A 69 -11.08 24.08 5.04
N PHE A 70 -11.74 24.03 3.88
CA PHE A 70 -11.14 24.06 2.55
C PHE A 70 -11.50 25.31 1.75
N LYS A 71 -12.04 26.35 2.39
CA LYS A 71 -12.43 27.55 1.65
C LYS A 71 -11.21 28.18 0.98
N ASN A 72 -11.42 28.63 -0.27
CA ASN A 72 -10.41 29.16 -1.18
C ASN A 72 -9.27 28.19 -1.56
N CYS A 73 -9.38 26.89 -1.28
CA CYS A 73 -8.49 25.85 -1.81
C CYS A 73 -8.83 25.49 -3.27
N THR A 74 -8.89 26.48 -4.15
CA THR A 74 -9.48 26.36 -5.50
C THR A 74 -8.77 25.36 -6.42
N GLN A 75 -7.51 25.02 -6.10
CA GLN A 75 -6.70 24.09 -6.88
C GLN A 75 -6.79 22.64 -6.39
N LEU A 76 -7.48 22.40 -5.28
CA LEU A 76 -7.49 21.11 -4.59
C LEU A 76 -8.26 20.05 -5.37
N LYS A 77 -7.71 18.84 -5.41
CA LYS A 77 -8.34 17.67 -6.03
C LYS A 77 -8.18 16.47 -5.11
N GLY A 78 -9.29 15.83 -4.80
CA GLY A 78 -9.31 14.49 -4.21
C GLY A 78 -9.15 13.42 -5.30
N THR A 79 -9.13 12.15 -4.89
CA THR A 79 -8.94 11.01 -5.80
C THR A 79 -9.89 11.02 -6.99
N ASN A 80 -11.18 11.30 -6.72
CA ASN A 80 -12.25 11.33 -7.73
C ASN A 80 -13.12 12.59 -7.63
N THR A 81 -12.63 13.62 -6.95
CA THR A 81 -13.43 14.80 -6.58
C THR A 81 -12.66 16.07 -6.92
N SER A 82 -13.25 16.94 -7.74
CA SER A 82 -12.73 18.28 -7.99
C SER A 82 -13.27 19.26 -6.93
N PHE A 83 -12.51 20.31 -6.63
CA PHE A 83 -12.94 21.36 -5.71
C PHE A 83 -14.31 21.96 -6.11
N ASP A 84 -15.17 22.12 -5.11
CA ASP A 84 -16.50 22.72 -5.20
C ASP A 84 -16.63 23.81 -4.12
N ALA A 85 -16.79 25.07 -4.53
CA ALA A 85 -16.87 26.22 -3.63
C ALA A 85 -18.10 26.17 -2.70
N SER A 86 -19.10 25.34 -2.97
CA SER A 86 -20.24 25.10 -2.08
C SER A 86 -19.97 24.02 -1.02
N LYS A 87 -18.86 23.28 -1.14
CA LYS A 87 -18.46 22.19 -0.23
C LYS A 87 -17.09 22.47 0.34
N THR A 88 -17.02 23.40 1.28
CA THR A 88 -15.76 23.82 1.92
C THR A 88 -15.57 23.22 3.32
N GLY A 89 -16.57 22.50 3.83
CA GLY A 89 -16.58 21.99 5.19
C GLY A 89 -15.77 20.71 5.38
N ILE A 90 -15.70 20.31 6.65
CA ILE A 90 -14.94 19.16 7.12
C ILE A 90 -15.41 17.82 6.52
N GLU A 91 -16.64 17.73 6.03
CA GLU A 91 -17.14 16.55 5.32
C GLU A 91 -16.32 16.21 4.06
N MET A 92 -15.62 17.19 3.49
CA MET A 92 -14.72 16.98 2.36
C MET A 92 -13.32 16.50 2.78
N ALA A 93 -13.02 16.38 4.08
CA ALA A 93 -11.81 15.72 4.58
C ALA A 93 -12.00 14.18 4.53
N ASN A 94 -12.28 13.66 3.33
CA ASN A 94 -12.59 12.25 3.10
C ASN A 94 -11.82 11.78 1.85
N PRO A 95 -11.06 10.67 1.93
CA PRO A 95 -10.25 10.20 0.81
C PRO A 95 -11.04 9.60 -0.37
N THR A 96 -12.28 9.19 -0.11
CA THR A 96 -13.14 8.49 -1.08
C THR A 96 -14.08 9.45 -1.78
N THR A 97 -14.70 10.37 -1.03
CA THR A 97 -15.74 11.28 -1.54
C THR A 97 -15.32 12.75 -1.51
N GLY A 98 -14.27 13.08 -0.76
CA GLY A 98 -13.83 14.44 -0.51
C GLY A 98 -12.55 14.82 -1.26
N TYR A 99 -11.86 15.82 -0.73
CA TYR A 99 -10.65 16.41 -1.31
C TYR A 99 -9.36 15.76 -0.84
N PHE A 100 -9.44 14.81 0.09
CA PHE A 100 -8.28 14.04 0.48
C PHE A 100 -7.98 13.00 -0.60
N THR A 101 -6.70 12.70 -0.75
CA THR A 101 -6.22 11.61 -1.58
C THR A 101 -5.67 10.57 -0.61
N SER A 102 -6.27 9.37 -0.56
CA SER A 102 -5.64 8.27 0.15
C SER A 102 -4.24 8.09 -0.42
N LEU A 103 -3.21 8.11 0.43
CA LEU A 103 -2.00 7.39 0.06
C LEU A 103 -2.43 5.96 -0.29
N PRO A 104 -1.77 5.32 -1.27
CA PRO A 104 -1.75 3.88 -1.23
C PRO A 104 -1.25 3.51 0.17
N GLU A 105 -2.10 2.86 0.98
CA GLU A 105 -1.63 2.07 2.13
C GLU A 105 -0.33 1.37 1.68
N PRO A 106 0.73 1.36 2.51
CA PRO A 106 2.04 0.93 2.04
C PRO A 106 1.89 -0.41 1.33
N ALA A 107 2.22 -0.43 0.05
CA ALA A 107 2.10 -1.65 -0.73
C ALA A 107 3.00 -2.69 -0.06
N GLU A 108 2.42 -3.83 0.28
CA GLU A 108 3.13 -4.94 0.87
C GLU A 108 3.39 -5.96 -0.21
N ALA A 109 4.55 -6.60 -0.14
CA ALA A 109 4.84 -7.76 -0.98
C ALA A 109 4.35 -9.01 -0.26
N TYR A 110 3.53 -9.79 -0.95
CA TYR A 110 2.99 -11.04 -0.42
C TYR A 110 2.66 -12.00 -1.58
N ALA A 111 2.49 -13.27 -1.26
CA ALA A 111 2.08 -14.30 -2.19
C ALA A 111 0.78 -14.95 -1.72
N VAL A 112 -0.14 -15.22 -2.64
CA VAL A 112 -1.46 -15.80 -2.36
C VAL A 112 -1.55 -17.14 -3.08
N LEU A 113 -1.80 -18.20 -2.32
CA LEU A 113 -2.12 -19.52 -2.85
C LEU A 113 -3.64 -19.68 -2.91
N THR A 114 -4.16 -19.99 -4.09
CA THR A 114 -5.58 -20.23 -4.34
C THR A 114 -5.90 -21.74 -4.47
N PRO A 115 -7.17 -22.17 -4.31
CA PRO A 115 -7.55 -23.59 -4.33
C PRO A 115 -7.24 -24.35 -5.63
N ASP A 116 -7.05 -23.62 -6.73
CA ASP A 116 -6.61 -24.15 -8.03
C ASP A 116 -5.08 -24.40 -8.09
N GLN A 117 -4.37 -24.25 -6.98
CA GLN A 117 -2.92 -24.49 -6.85
C GLN A 117 -2.06 -23.44 -7.56
N THR A 118 -2.59 -22.22 -7.71
CA THR A 118 -1.86 -21.06 -8.25
C THR A 118 -1.30 -20.21 -7.11
N LEU A 119 0.02 -19.97 -7.11
CA LEU A 119 0.69 -19.05 -6.20
C LEU A 119 0.95 -17.71 -6.92
N THR A 120 0.19 -16.66 -6.58
CA THR A 120 0.34 -15.33 -7.19
C THR A 120 1.05 -14.36 -6.28
N PHE A 121 2.08 -13.68 -6.79
CA PHE A 121 2.85 -12.65 -6.11
C PHE A 121 2.29 -11.26 -6.41
N TYR A 122 2.01 -10.48 -5.36
CA TYR A 122 1.46 -9.13 -5.43
C TYR A 122 2.32 -8.12 -4.69
N TYR A 123 2.28 -6.87 -5.15
CA TYR A 123 2.83 -5.72 -4.43
C TYR A 123 1.82 -4.57 -4.44
N ASP A 124 0.87 -4.66 -3.53
CA ASP A 124 -0.26 -3.73 -3.40
C ASP A 124 -0.76 -3.68 -1.94
N ASN A 125 -1.89 -3.02 -1.72
CA ASN A 125 -2.51 -2.87 -0.41
C ASN A 125 -3.78 -3.72 -0.20
N GLN A 126 -3.96 -4.76 -1.01
CA GLN A 126 -5.16 -5.60 -1.00
C GLN A 126 -4.98 -6.88 -0.18
N CYS A 127 -3.81 -7.10 0.44
CA CYS A 127 -3.51 -8.32 1.20
C CYS A 127 -4.63 -8.71 2.19
N SER A 128 -5.11 -7.73 2.97
CA SER A 128 -6.15 -7.93 3.99
C SER A 128 -7.57 -8.06 3.43
N THR A 129 -7.80 -7.72 2.17
CA THR A 129 -9.14 -7.71 1.54
C THR A 129 -9.32 -8.77 0.46
N ARG A 130 -8.25 -9.44 0.03
CA ARG A 130 -8.31 -10.53 -0.94
C ARG A 130 -9.16 -11.69 -0.43
N GLN A 131 -9.98 -12.23 -1.32
CA GLN A 131 -10.88 -13.35 -1.05
C GLN A 131 -10.45 -14.58 -1.84
N ASN A 132 -11.05 -15.73 -1.54
CA ASN A 132 -10.85 -17.00 -2.26
C ASN A 132 -9.40 -17.53 -2.26
N TYR A 133 -8.67 -17.30 -1.17
CA TYR A 133 -7.34 -17.87 -0.96
C TYR A 133 -7.40 -19.09 -0.04
N GLU A 134 -6.50 -20.06 -0.24
CA GLU A 134 -6.18 -21.08 0.77
C GLU A 134 -5.19 -20.54 1.79
N ARG A 135 -4.18 -19.81 1.33
CA ARG A 135 -3.13 -19.27 2.19
C ARG A 135 -2.54 -17.99 1.63
N ILE A 136 -2.20 -17.07 2.53
CA ILE A 136 -1.38 -15.89 2.23
C ILE A 136 -0.02 -16.09 2.89
N TYR A 137 1.04 -15.74 2.16
CA TYR A 137 2.41 -15.77 2.62
C TYR A 137 3.02 -14.38 2.57
N ASN A 138 3.64 -13.99 3.67
CA ASN A 138 4.50 -12.80 3.70
C ASN A 138 5.82 -13.11 2.99
N MET A 139 6.41 -12.09 2.35
CA MET A 139 7.79 -12.22 1.87
C MET A 139 8.76 -12.49 3.05
N PRO A 140 9.89 -13.18 2.80
CA PRO A 140 10.89 -13.43 3.85
C PRO A 140 11.37 -12.13 4.50
N SER A 141 11.35 -12.07 5.83
CA SER A 141 11.82 -10.90 6.58
C SER A 141 13.34 -10.69 6.50
N TYR A 142 14.08 -11.73 6.08
CA TYR A 142 15.54 -11.70 5.95
C TYR A 142 16.00 -12.40 4.66
N PRO A 143 17.13 -11.96 4.05
CA PRO A 143 17.64 -12.52 2.79
C PRO A 143 17.97 -14.03 2.81
N TRP A 144 18.25 -14.59 3.98
CA TRP A 144 18.61 -16.00 4.18
C TRP A 144 17.44 -16.89 4.61
N TYR A 145 16.24 -16.33 4.75
CA TYR A 145 15.06 -17.11 5.13
C TYR A 145 14.45 -17.77 3.90
N ILE A 146 14.26 -19.09 3.99
CA ILE A 146 13.52 -19.86 3.01
C ILE A 146 12.04 -19.44 3.11
N PRO A 147 11.38 -19.06 2.00
CA PRO A 147 9.99 -18.68 2.05
C PRO A 147 9.06 -19.81 2.51
N GLY A 148 7.99 -19.47 3.21
CA GLY A 148 7.04 -20.47 3.74
C GLY A 148 6.27 -21.27 2.68
N TRP A 149 6.34 -20.87 1.41
CA TRP A 149 5.75 -21.59 0.29
C TRP A 149 6.70 -22.62 -0.35
N ALA A 150 8.01 -22.52 -0.10
CA ALA A 150 8.99 -23.49 -0.61
C ALA A 150 8.88 -24.85 0.13
N GLY A 151 9.42 -25.89 -0.49
CA GLY A 151 9.53 -27.24 0.06
C GLY A 151 10.95 -27.58 0.52
N TYR A 152 11.09 -28.78 1.05
CA TYR A 152 12.37 -29.39 1.42
C TYR A 152 12.50 -30.77 0.79
N TYR A 153 13.72 -31.30 0.70
CA TYR A 153 13.96 -32.65 0.17
C TYR A 153 13.10 -33.73 0.88
N SER A 154 13.02 -33.66 2.21
CA SER A 154 12.24 -34.60 3.03
C SER A 154 10.73 -34.32 3.02
N THR A 155 10.33 -33.07 2.77
CA THR A 155 8.92 -32.62 2.76
C THR A 155 8.70 -31.68 1.57
N PRO A 156 8.60 -32.23 0.35
CA PRO A 156 8.47 -31.42 -0.85
C PRO A 156 7.12 -30.67 -0.90
N GLN A 157 7.13 -29.50 -1.54
CA GLN A 157 5.93 -28.71 -1.79
C GLN A 157 5.17 -29.28 -2.99
N LYS A 158 3.92 -29.72 -2.75
CA LYS A 158 3.07 -30.41 -3.75
C LYS A 158 1.84 -29.60 -4.18
N ASN A 159 1.51 -28.53 -3.45
CA ASN A 159 0.26 -27.79 -3.62
C ASN A 159 0.38 -26.58 -4.55
N ILE A 160 1.54 -26.38 -5.19
CA ILE A 160 1.79 -25.30 -6.15
C ILE A 160 2.02 -25.93 -7.52
N LYS A 161 1.13 -25.63 -8.47
CA LYS A 161 1.25 -26.03 -9.88
C LYS A 161 1.58 -24.86 -10.78
N HIS A 162 1.05 -23.68 -10.47
CA HIS A 162 1.23 -22.47 -11.28
C HIS A 162 1.78 -21.36 -10.41
N VAL A 163 2.71 -20.57 -10.93
CA VAL A 163 3.16 -19.34 -10.29
C VAL A 163 2.82 -18.17 -11.19
N VAL A 164 2.29 -17.10 -10.61
CA VAL A 164 1.99 -15.86 -11.34
C VAL A 164 2.69 -14.71 -10.64
N PHE A 165 3.45 -13.92 -11.38
CA PHE A 165 3.93 -12.62 -10.91
C PHE A 165 3.03 -11.53 -11.49
N ASP A 166 2.12 -11.01 -10.65
CA ASP A 166 1.22 -9.91 -11.04
C ASP A 166 2.03 -8.68 -11.46
N ILE A 167 1.46 -7.86 -12.34
CA ILE A 167 2.12 -6.63 -12.83
C ILE A 167 2.50 -5.68 -11.69
N SER A 168 1.74 -5.67 -10.59
CA SER A 168 2.07 -4.89 -9.39
C SER A 168 3.42 -5.27 -8.81
N PHE A 169 3.82 -6.56 -8.87
CA PHE A 169 5.06 -7.07 -8.31
C PHE A 169 6.32 -6.49 -8.96
N SER A 170 6.19 -5.94 -10.17
CA SER A 170 7.28 -5.23 -10.87
C SER A 170 7.86 -4.03 -10.12
N LYS A 171 7.17 -3.55 -9.07
CA LYS A 171 7.61 -2.46 -8.19
C LYS A 171 8.30 -2.95 -6.90
N TYR A 172 8.15 -4.23 -6.55
CA TYR A 172 8.88 -4.82 -5.43
C TYR A 172 10.34 -5.07 -5.81
N ARG A 173 11.25 -4.97 -4.83
CA ARG A 173 12.70 -5.13 -5.01
C ARG A 173 13.24 -6.12 -3.97
N PRO A 174 13.05 -7.44 -4.16
CA PRO A 174 13.63 -8.42 -3.25
C PRO A 174 15.15 -8.27 -3.24
N THR A 175 15.76 -8.47 -2.08
CA THR A 175 17.22 -8.53 -1.93
C THR A 175 17.76 -9.95 -2.08
N SER A 176 16.88 -10.95 -2.09
CA SER A 176 17.19 -12.37 -2.22
C SER A 176 16.01 -13.13 -2.82
N THR A 177 16.29 -14.07 -3.72
CA THR A 177 15.36 -15.10 -4.21
C THR A 177 15.79 -16.52 -3.81
N LEU A 178 16.62 -16.62 -2.76
CA LEU A 178 17.08 -17.88 -2.17
C LEU A 178 15.93 -18.86 -1.97
N SER A 179 16.03 -20.01 -2.62
CA SER A 179 15.12 -21.15 -2.46
C SER A 179 13.64 -20.83 -2.70
N TRP A 180 13.29 -19.78 -3.47
CA TRP A 180 11.89 -19.35 -3.61
C TRP A 180 10.94 -20.44 -4.09
N PHE A 181 11.38 -21.36 -4.94
CA PHE A 181 10.57 -22.48 -5.42
C PHE A 181 11.26 -23.83 -5.17
N GLU A 182 12.17 -23.88 -4.20
CA GLU A 182 12.91 -25.09 -3.90
C GLU A 182 11.95 -26.23 -3.51
N TYR A 183 12.13 -27.42 -4.10
CA TYR A 183 11.27 -28.60 -3.99
C TYR A 183 9.77 -28.36 -4.22
N CYS A 184 9.39 -27.36 -5.02
CA CYS A 184 8.05 -27.26 -5.62
C CYS A 184 7.92 -28.30 -6.75
N ILE A 185 7.77 -29.57 -6.39
CA ILE A 185 7.90 -30.70 -7.34
C ILE A 185 6.81 -30.74 -8.41
N ASN A 186 5.65 -30.12 -8.12
CA ASN A 186 4.49 -30.07 -9.01
C ASN A 186 4.37 -28.75 -9.78
N LEU A 187 5.30 -27.81 -9.62
CA LEU A 187 5.29 -26.53 -10.35
C LEU A 187 5.53 -26.79 -11.84
N GLN A 188 4.59 -26.39 -12.70
CA GLN A 188 4.57 -26.68 -14.14
C GLN A 188 5.00 -25.49 -14.98
N ASP A 189 4.56 -24.30 -14.59
CA ASP A 189 4.77 -23.05 -15.33
C ASP A 189 4.83 -21.83 -14.41
N ILE A 190 5.39 -20.75 -14.96
CA ILE A 190 5.52 -19.46 -14.32
C ILE A 190 5.07 -18.38 -15.30
N GLU A 191 3.97 -17.72 -14.99
CA GLU A 191 3.49 -16.58 -15.75
C GLU A 191 4.05 -15.27 -15.19
N GLY A 192 4.44 -14.37 -16.10
CA GLY A 192 4.78 -13.00 -15.71
C GLY A 192 6.13 -12.85 -15.04
N ILE A 193 7.05 -13.82 -15.14
CA ILE A 193 8.38 -13.77 -14.48
C ILE A 193 9.16 -12.47 -14.71
N ARG A 194 8.94 -11.77 -15.82
CA ARG A 194 9.45 -10.40 -16.11
C ARG A 194 9.08 -9.34 -15.05
N ASN A 195 8.03 -9.58 -14.27
CA ASN A 195 7.59 -8.72 -13.17
C ASN A 195 8.35 -9.00 -11.86
N LEU A 196 9.18 -10.06 -11.80
CA LEU A 196 10.15 -10.21 -10.73
C LEU A 196 11.35 -9.30 -11.02
N ASN A 197 11.36 -8.11 -10.42
CA ASN A 197 12.51 -7.22 -10.54
C ASN A 197 13.66 -7.73 -9.66
N THR A 198 14.77 -8.09 -10.29
CA THR A 198 15.95 -8.67 -9.63
C THR A 198 17.11 -7.69 -9.45
N GLU A 199 16.92 -6.38 -9.67
CA GLU A 199 18.02 -5.40 -9.68
C GLU A 199 18.80 -5.32 -8.36
N ASN A 200 18.15 -5.62 -7.25
CA ASN A 200 18.74 -5.64 -5.90
C ASN A 200 19.00 -7.05 -5.35
N VAL A 201 18.73 -8.10 -6.13
CA VAL A 201 18.89 -9.47 -5.66
C VAL A 201 20.37 -9.84 -5.64
N SER A 202 20.87 -10.18 -4.45
CA SER A 202 22.26 -10.62 -4.26
C SER A 202 22.42 -12.13 -4.10
N ASN A 203 21.32 -12.87 -3.90
CA ASN A 203 21.33 -14.32 -3.74
C ASN A 203 20.12 -14.96 -4.43
N MET A 204 20.38 -15.86 -5.39
CA MET A 204 19.36 -16.65 -6.11
C MET A 204 19.57 -18.16 -5.94
N SER A 205 20.37 -18.56 -4.95
CA SER A 205 20.76 -19.96 -4.77
C SER A 205 19.53 -20.85 -4.61
N GLY A 206 19.50 -21.98 -5.29
CA GLY A 206 18.42 -22.96 -5.14
C GLY A 206 17.03 -22.50 -5.57
N MET A 207 16.87 -21.34 -6.22
CA MET A 207 15.57 -20.72 -6.53
C MET A 207 14.57 -21.70 -7.17
N PHE A 208 15.02 -22.61 -8.04
CA PHE A 208 14.19 -23.64 -8.69
C PHE A 208 14.70 -25.08 -8.43
N SER A 209 15.55 -25.27 -7.42
CA SER A 209 16.13 -26.58 -7.11
C SER A 209 15.03 -27.59 -6.78
N GLY A 210 15.02 -28.75 -7.43
CA GLY A 210 14.01 -29.78 -7.18
C GLY A 210 12.62 -29.51 -7.78
N CYS A 211 12.45 -28.51 -8.65
CA CYS A 211 11.24 -28.35 -9.47
C CYS A 211 11.19 -29.40 -10.59
N GLN A 212 10.62 -30.58 -10.30
CA GLN A 212 10.65 -31.74 -11.22
C GLN A 212 9.68 -31.61 -12.40
N ALA A 213 8.59 -30.86 -12.26
CA ALA A 213 7.57 -30.68 -13.29
C ALA A 213 7.70 -29.39 -14.11
N LEU A 214 8.67 -28.52 -13.80
CA LEU A 214 8.80 -27.20 -14.43
C LEU A 214 9.40 -27.36 -15.82
N THR A 215 8.62 -27.05 -16.85
CA THR A 215 9.01 -27.33 -18.26
C THR A 215 9.46 -26.09 -19.03
N SER A 216 9.12 -24.89 -18.56
CA SER A 216 9.50 -23.62 -19.18
C SER A 216 9.54 -22.47 -18.17
N LEU A 217 10.29 -21.42 -18.51
CA LEU A 217 10.42 -20.15 -17.78
C LEU A 217 10.06 -18.99 -18.69
#